data_AF-A0A3D3FYR6-F1
#
_entry.id   AF-A0A3D3FYR6-F1
#
_cell.length_a   1.000
_cell.length_b   1.000
_cell.length_c   1.000
_cell.angle_alpha   90.00
_cell.angle_beta   90.00
_cell.angle_gamma   90.00
#
_symmetry.space_group_name_H-M   'P 1'
#
loop_
_entity.id
_entity.type
_entity.pdbx_description
1 polymer ?
#
loop_
_entity_poly.entity_id
_entity_poly.type
_entity_poly.pdbx_seq_one_letter_code
_entity_poly.pdbx_strand_id
1 'polypeptide(L)' 'MKFLKIENKILNVEQIEFVCVNQETIRVDYQENDPFGESIKEVCGIRVYMVGAHENSYFVFEGETIESFYEKLVAA' A
#
# COMPACT_ATOMS: atom_id res chain seq x y z
N MET A 1 -1.08 15.62 18.53
CA MET A 1 -1.75 14.36 18.14
C MET A 1 -2.72 14.61 17.00
N LYS A 2 -2.38 14.14 15.80
CA LYS A 2 -3.13 14.34 14.56
C LYS A 2 -3.58 12.98 14.02
N PHE A 3 -4.84 12.87 13.62
CA PHE A 3 -5.41 11.63 13.12
C PHE A 3 -5.82 11.77 11.66
N LEU A 4 -5.53 10.73 10.88
CA LEU A 4 -5.82 10.66 9.46
C LEU A 4 -6.85 9.56 9.21
N LYS A 5 -8.03 9.92 8.71
CA LYS A 5 -9.03 8.94 8.28
C LYS A 5 -8.81 8.62 6.81
N ILE A 6 -8.51 7.36 6.52
CA ILE A 6 -8.38 6.83 5.16
C ILE A 6 -9.24 5.58 5.07
N GLU A 7 -10.09 5.53 4.05
CA GLU A 7 -11.10 4.48 3.88
C GLU A 7 -11.88 4.21 5.19
N ASN A 8 -11.82 2.97 5.70
CA ASN A 8 -12.46 2.55 6.94
C ASN A 8 -11.51 2.54 8.15
N LYS A 9 -10.32 3.15 8.06
CA LYS A 9 -9.32 3.19 9.13
C LYS A 9 -9.03 4.61 9.61
N ILE A 10 -8.61 4.72 10.86
CA ILE A 10 -8.12 5.96 11.46
C ILE A 10 -6.68 5.69 11.91
N LEU A 11 -5.74 6.46 11.39
CA LEU A 11 -4.32 6.36 11.68
C LEU A 11 -3.87 7.53 12.55
N ASN A 12 -3.03 7.28 13.55
CA ASN A 12 -2.31 8.35 14.24
C ASN A 12 -1.08 8.72 13.40
N VAL A 13 -1.03 9.96 12.90
CA VAL A 13 0.03 10.45 12.01
C VAL A 13 1.40 10.38 12.67
N GLU A 14 1.48 10.65 13.98
CA GLU A 14 2.73 10.60 14.75
C GLU A 14 3.28 9.17 14.93
N GLN A 15 2.50 8.17 14.55
CA GLN A 15 2.88 6.76 14.61
C GLN A 15 3.13 6.18 13.22
N ILE A 16 3.09 6.97 12.16
CA ILE A 16 3.42 6.50 10.81
C ILE A 16 4.93 6.53 10.64
N GLU A 17 5.52 5.37 10.34
CA GLU A 17 6.96 5.24 10.16
C GLU A 17 7.36 5.49 8.71
N PHE A 18 6.73 4.80 7.77
CA PHE A 18 6.90 5.05 6.33
C PHE A 18 5.72 4.54 5.51
N VAL A 19 5.61 5.05 4.28
CA VAL A 19 4.60 4.68 3.30
C VAL A 19 5.29 4.30 2.00
N CYS A 20 4.87 3.20 1.38
CA CYS A 20 5.40 2.76 0.10
C CYS A 20 4.31 2.16 -0.79
N VAL A 21 4.62 1.97 -2.07
CA VAL A 21 3.70 1.37 -3.03
C VAL A 21 3.46 -0.11 -2.68
N ASN A 22 2.20 -0.54 -2.69
CA ASN A 22 1.86 -1.95 -2.62
C ASN A 22 2.07 -2.58 -4.00
N GLN A 23 3.10 -3.40 -4.15
CA GLN A 23 3.31 -4.20 -5.35
C GLN A 23 2.85 -5.62 -5.12
N GLU A 24 1.92 -6.09 -5.95
CA GLU A 24 1.44 -7.47 -5.93
C GLU A 24 1.95 -8.20 -7.17
N THR A 25 2.33 -9.46 -6.97
CA THR A 25 2.76 -10.31 -8.09
C THR A 25 1.54 -11.00 -8.64
N ILE A 26 1.15 -10.64 -9.85
CA ILE A 26 0.03 -11.26 -10.56
C ILE A 26 0.62 -12.23 -11.57
N ARG A 27 0.08 -13.45 -11.57
CA ARG A 27 0.38 -14.43 -12.62
C ARG A 27 -0.51 -14.12 -13.81
N VAL A 28 0.11 -13.84 -14.96
CA VAL A 28 -0.61 -13.78 -16.22
C VAL A 28 -0.72 -15.20 -16.75
N ASP A 29 -1.93 -15.74 -16.79
CA ASP A 29 -2.16 -17.09 -17.29
C ASP A 29 -1.83 -17.19 -18.79
N TYR A 30 -0.99 -18.18 -19.10
CA TYR A 30 -0.70 -18.82 -20.39
C TYR A 30 -1.13 -18.10 -21.68
N GLN A 31 -0.13 -17.60 -22.42
CA GLN A 31 -0.17 -17.73 -23.89
C GLN A 31 0.43 -19.09 -24.26
N GLU A 32 -0.11 -19.76 -25.28
CA GLU A 32 0.21 -21.15 -25.71
C GLU A 32 1.70 -21.45 -25.95
N ASN A 33 2.60 -20.46 -25.87
CA ASN A 33 4.02 -20.57 -26.18
C ASN A 33 5.00 -20.39 -24.99
N ASP A 34 4.53 -20.08 -23.77
CA ASP A 34 5.41 -19.98 -22.59
C ASP A 34 4.92 -20.88 -21.43
N PRO A 35 5.61 -21.99 -21.14
CA PRO A 35 5.22 -22.95 -20.11
C PRO A 35 5.41 -22.46 -18.67
N PHE A 36 6.05 -21.30 -18.45
CA PHE A 36 6.29 -20.76 -17.11
C PHE A 36 5.38 -19.58 -16.76
N GLY A 37 4.79 -18.93 -17.76
CA GLY A 37 4.03 -17.69 -17.62
C GLY A 37 4.92 -16.51 -17.18
N GLU A 38 4.53 -15.29 -17.55
CA GLU A 38 5.23 -14.10 -17.07
C GLU A 38 4.60 -13.62 -15.75
N SER A 39 5.45 -13.42 -14.74
CA SER A 39 5.04 -12.74 -13.51
C SER A 39 5.19 -11.23 -13.69
N ILE A 40 4.08 -10.50 -13.62
CA ILE A 40 4.10 -9.03 -13.65
C ILE A 40 3.87 -8.52 -12.24
N LYS A 41 4.57 -7.44 -11.87
CA LYS A 41 4.30 -6.70 -10.64
C LYS A 41 3.34 -5.56 -10.96
N GLU A 42 2.15 -5.60 -10.37
CA GLU A 42 1.17 -4.53 -10.50
C GLU A 42 1.13 -3.69 -9.23
N VAL A 43 0.82 -2.40 -9.40
CA VAL A 43 0.66 -1.46 -8.29
C VAL A 43 -0.78 -1.53 -7.80
N CYS A 44 -0.96 -2.02 -6.58
CA CYS A 44 -2.25 -2.24 -5.94
C CYS A 44 -2.38 -1.35 -4.69
N GLY A 45 -2.22 -0.04 -4.89
CA GLY A 45 -2.34 0.97 -3.84
C GLY A 45 -1.06 1.19 -3.02
N ILE A 46 -1.21 1.42 -1.71
CA ILE A 46 -0.08 1.69 -0.79
C ILE A 46 -0.08 0.80 0.45
N ARG A 47 1.10 0.67 1.05
CA ARG A 47 1.32 0.11 2.39
C ARG A 47 1.76 1.20 3.35
N VAL A 48 1.16 1.25 4.52
CA VAL A 48 1.51 2.16 5.60
C VAL A 48 2.02 1.36 6.79
N TYR A 49 3.26 1.64 7.20
CA TYR A 49 3.92 1.00 8.34
C TYR A 49 3.84 1.92 9.55
N MET A 50 3.51 1.33 10.70
CA MET A 50 3.37 2.06 11.96
C MET A 50 4.58 1.79 12.86
N VAL A 51 4.98 2.78 13.64
CA VAL A 51 6.04 2.66 14.64
C VAL A 51 5.72 1.52 15.61
N GLY A 52 6.69 0.63 15.81
CA GLY A 52 6.56 -0.50 16.74
C GLY A 52 5.69 -1.65 16.22
N ALA A 53 5.25 -1.60 14.96
CA ALA A 53 4.63 -2.75 14.32
C ALA A 53 5.67 -3.87 14.13
N HIS A 54 5.25 -5.13 14.30
CA HIS A 54 6.14 -6.27 14.03
C HIS A 54 6.56 -6.27 12.56
N GLU A 55 7.71 -6.90 12.25
CA GLU A 55 8.13 -7.09 10.86
C GLU A 55 6.96 -7.73 10.06
N ASN A 56 6.55 -7.05 8.98
CA ASN A 56 5.39 -7.37 8.12
C ASN A 56 4.00 -6.93 8.61
N SER A 57 3.90 -6.10 9.65
CA SER A 57 2.63 -5.48 10.04
C SER A 57 2.47 -4.11 9.38
N TYR A 58 1.59 -4.03 8.38
CA TYR A 58 1.25 -2.80 7.66
C TYR A 58 -0.24 -2.75 7.34
N PHE A 59 -0.75 -1.54 7.09
CA PHE A 59 -2.08 -1.34 6.51
C PHE A 59 -1.96 -1.21 5.00
N VAL A 60 -2.78 -1.97 4.27
CA VAL A 60 -2.93 -1.81 2.82
C VAL A 60 -4.13 -0.91 2.56
N PHE A 61 -3.95 0.05 1.65
CA PHE A 61 -5.01 0.89 1.12
C PHE A 61 -4.95 0.78 -0.40
N GLU A 62 -5.79 -0.07 -0.97
CA GLU A 62 -5.79 -0.40 -2.41
C GLU A 62 -6.31 0.77 -3.25
N GLY A 63 -7.18 1.62 -2.68
CA GLY A 63 -7.75 2.78 -3.36
C GLY A 63 -6.90 4.05 -3.28
N GLU A 64 -5.70 3.98 -2.69
CA GLU A 64 -4.83 5.13 -2.43
C GLU A 64 -3.54 5.07 -3.22
N THR A 65 -3.04 6.22 -3.65
CA THR A 65 -1.67 6.39 -4.15
C THR A 65 -0.81 7.12 -3.11
N ILE A 66 0.50 7.19 -3.34
CA ILE A 66 1.39 7.97 -2.46
C ILE A 66 1.00 9.46 -2.48
N GLU A 67 0.63 9.98 -3.65
CA GLU A 67 0.22 11.36 -3.84
C GLU A 67 -1.09 11.65 -3.10
N SER A 68 -2.12 10.81 -3.29
CA SER A 68 -3.41 11.00 -2.59
C SER A 68 -3.27 10.89 -1.08
N PHE A 69 -2.39 10.01 -0.62
CA PHE A 69 -2.05 9.88 0.80
C PHE A 69 -1.37 11.15 1.33
N TYR A 70 -0.37 11.67 0.61
CA TYR A 70 0.36 12.88 0.99
C TYR A 70 -0.55 14.11 1.06
N GLU A 71 -1.47 14.27 0.09
CA GLU A 71 -2.45 15.36 0.10
C GLU A 71 -3.33 15.32 1.35
N LYS A 72 -3.83 14.13 1.73
CA LYS A 72 -4.64 13.95 2.95
C LYS A 72 -3.81 14.19 4.21
N LEU A 73 -2.53 13.79 4.21
CA LEU A 73 -1.61 14.03 5.31
C LEU A 73 -1.38 15.53 5.55
N VAL A 74 -1.22 16.31 4.48
CA VAL A 74 -1.03 17.77 4.56
C VAL A 74 -2.34 18.48 4.95
N ALA A 75 -3.48 18.01 4.46
CA ALA A 75 -4.78 18.65 4.71
C ALA A 75 -5.38 18.38 6.10
N ALA A 76 -4.97 17.30 6.78
CA ALA A 76 -5.41 16.97 8.14
C ALA A 76 -4.82 17.91 9.21
#